data_AF-A0ABD8AAK3-F1
#
_entry.id   AF-A0ABD8AAK3-F1
#
_cell.length_a   1.000
_cell.length_b   1.000
_cell.length_c   1.000
_cell.angle_alpha   90.00
_cell.angle_beta   90.00
_cell.angle_gamma   90.00
#
_symmetry.space_group_name_H-M   'P 1'
#
loop_
_entity.id
_entity.type
_entity.pdbx_description
1 polymer ?
#
loop_
_entity_poly.entity_id
_entity_poly.type
_entity_poly.pdbx_seq_one_letter_code
_entity_poly.pdbx_strand_id
1 'polypeptide(L)'
;MADYRIVACIPALAVLFDYSMTFIFSGGRDELLRLEFSPLVRYAVANDIVIVYLLFMMLFYYVVAFAALRLLRPTGLYGFGVVLLLLVAATHVLGGFSWVVRSAVYSLAVHGVSIAAVVVALAAFGYAVLQRPEKQ
;
A
#
# COMPACT_ATOMS: atom_id res chain seq x y z
N MET A 1 21.85 -3.72 -6.90
CA MET A 1 20.55 -3.66 -6.19
C MET A 1 19.93 -2.29 -6.43
N ALA A 2 18.62 -2.23 -6.68
CA ALA A 2 17.90 -0.96 -6.90
C ALA A 2 18.03 -0.01 -5.70
N ASP A 3 18.11 1.30 -5.94
CA ASP A 3 18.21 2.30 -4.88
C ASP A 3 16.91 2.35 -4.07
N TYR A 4 17.02 2.02 -2.77
CA TYR A 4 15.90 2.01 -1.84
C TYR A 4 15.14 3.35 -1.76
N ARG A 5 15.82 4.47 -2.04
CA ARG A 5 15.20 5.81 -2.10
C ARG A 5 14.18 5.90 -3.22
N ILE A 6 14.53 5.35 -4.39
CA ILE A 6 13.66 5.34 -5.57
C ILE A 6 12.53 4.35 -5.37
N VAL A 7 12.84 3.15 -4.87
CA VAL A 7 11.83 2.11 -4.60
C VAL A 7 10.79 2.59 -3.58
N ALA A 8 11.20 3.36 -2.57
CA ALA A 8 10.28 3.94 -1.59
C ALA A 8 9.27 4.94 -2.18
N CYS A 9 9.56 5.57 -3.33
CA CYS A 9 8.61 6.47 -4.00
C CYS A 9 7.44 5.70 -4.64
N ILE A 10 7.63 4.45 -5.05
CA ILE A 10 6.63 3.65 -5.75
C ILE A 10 5.31 3.54 -4.96
N PRO A 11 5.30 3.08 -3.69
CA PRO A 11 4.06 2.97 -2.93
C PRO A 11 3.42 4.34 -2.64
N ALA A 12 4.23 5.39 -2.46
CA ALA A 12 3.70 6.74 -2.25
C ALA A 12 2.94 7.27 -3.49
N LEU A 13 3.49 7.05 -4.68
CA LEU A 13 2.84 7.39 -5.95
C LEU A 13 1.60 6.53 -6.19
N ALA A 14 1.65 5.24 -5.86
CA ALA A 14 0.51 4.34 -5.99
C ALA A 14 -0.66 4.76 -5.11
N VAL A 15 -0.40 5.18 -3.86
CA VAL A 15 -1.42 5.69 -2.94
C VAL A 15 -2.00 7.02 -3.40
N LEU A 16 -1.15 7.91 -3.91
CA LEU A 16 -1.62 9.17 -4.49
C LEU A 16 -2.56 8.90 -5.68
N PHE A 17 -2.18 7.96 -6.56
CA PHE A 17 -3.02 7.53 -7.67
C PHE A 17 -4.35 6.93 -7.19
N ASP A 18 -4.30 5.98 -6.25
CA ASP A 18 -5.48 5.30 -5.70
C ASP A 18 -6.53 6.28 -5.20
N TYR A 19 -6.13 7.19 -4.31
CA TYR A 19 -7.05 8.16 -3.77
C TYR A 19 -7.46 9.23 -4.77
N SER A 20 -6.59 9.62 -5.71
CA SER A 20 -7.00 10.52 -6.79
C SER A 20 -8.12 9.90 -7.63
N MET A 21 -8.00 8.61 -7.98
CA MET A 21 -9.04 7.87 -8.69
C MET A 21 -10.31 7.75 -7.85
N THR A 22 -10.16 7.42 -6.55
CA THR A 22 -11.27 7.37 -5.60
C THR A 22 -12.07 8.66 -5.60
N PHE A 23 -11.41 9.81 -5.44
CA PHE A 23 -12.10 11.09 -5.37
C PHE A 23 -12.72 11.49 -6.70
N ILE A 24 -12.00 11.33 -7.83
CA ILE A 24 -12.48 11.70 -9.16
C ILE A 24 -13.68 10.85 -9.59
N PHE A 25 -13.65 9.54 -9.34
CA PHE A 25 -14.65 8.59 -9.83
C PHE A 25 -15.69 8.18 -8.77
N SER A 26 -15.68 8.81 -7.60
CA SER A 26 -16.64 8.53 -6.51
C SER A 26 -18.08 8.84 -6.87
N GLY A 27 -18.33 9.80 -7.76
CA GLY A 27 -19.68 10.32 -8.05
C GLY A 27 -20.16 11.40 -7.07
N GLY A 28 -19.28 11.87 -6.18
CA GLY A 28 -19.57 12.93 -5.21
C GLY A 28 -19.41 12.47 -3.76
N ARG A 29 -19.53 13.43 -2.84
CA ARG A 29 -19.28 13.24 -1.40
C ARG A 29 -20.16 12.16 -0.78
N ASP A 30 -21.47 12.18 -1.03
CA ASP A 30 -22.41 11.25 -0.40
C ASP A 30 -22.18 9.81 -0.89
N GLU A 31 -21.95 9.65 -2.19
CA GLU A 31 -21.68 8.34 -2.79
C GLU A 31 -20.33 7.78 -2.32
N LEU A 32 -19.31 8.64 -2.18
CA LEU A 32 -18.04 8.26 -1.55
C LEU A 32 -18.28 7.78 -0.12
N LEU A 33 -18.98 8.54 0.72
CA LEU A 33 -19.21 8.18 2.12
C LEU A 33 -20.05 6.91 2.30
N ARG A 34 -20.84 6.55 1.28
CA ARG A 34 -21.66 5.33 1.20
C ARG A 34 -20.85 4.10 0.79
N LEU A 35 -19.92 4.26 -0.16
CA LEU A 35 -19.19 3.14 -0.78
C LEU A 35 -17.78 2.92 -0.21
N GLU A 36 -17.15 3.96 0.32
CA GLU A 36 -15.83 3.90 0.94
C GLU A 36 -15.94 3.28 2.34
N PHE A 37 -15.07 2.31 2.62
CA PHE A 37 -15.02 1.63 3.92
C PHE A 37 -13.93 2.18 4.84
N SER A 38 -12.89 2.82 4.30
CA SER A 38 -11.78 3.37 5.08
C SER A 38 -12.24 4.48 6.03
N PRO A 39 -12.13 4.29 7.36
CA PRO A 39 -12.56 5.31 8.32
C PRO A 39 -11.80 6.64 8.16
N LEU A 40 -10.52 6.59 7.79
CA LEU A 40 -9.71 7.79 7.61
C LEU A 40 -10.12 8.58 6.37
N VAL A 41 -10.39 7.91 5.24
CA VAL A 41 -10.88 8.57 4.02
C VAL A 41 -12.23 9.21 4.29
N ARG A 42 -13.15 8.46 4.92
CA ARG A 42 -14.48 8.97 5.28
C ARG A 42 -14.39 10.17 6.21
N TYR A 43 -13.51 10.13 7.21
CA TYR A 43 -13.26 11.26 8.10
C TYR A 43 -12.73 12.48 7.32
N ALA A 44 -11.77 12.25 6.42
CA ALA A 44 -11.17 13.34 5.63
C ALA A 44 -12.19 14.02 4.72
N VAL A 45 -13.08 13.25 4.09
CA VAL A 45 -14.18 13.75 3.26
C VAL A 45 -15.25 14.44 4.09
N ALA A 46 -15.61 13.88 5.25
CA ALA A 46 -16.62 14.45 6.13
C ALA A 46 -16.21 15.81 6.73
N ASN A 47 -14.90 16.07 6.85
CA ASN A 47 -14.37 17.30 7.43
C ASN A 47 -13.70 18.21 6.39
N ASP A 48 -13.83 17.91 5.08
CA ASP A 48 -13.24 18.70 3.99
C ASP A 48 -11.71 18.88 4.09
N ILE A 49 -11.00 17.89 4.65
CA ILE A 49 -9.53 17.87 4.83
C ILE A 49 -8.84 16.88 3.87
N VAL A 50 -9.45 16.58 2.73
CA VAL A 50 -8.98 15.57 1.76
C VAL A 50 -7.55 15.82 1.28
N ILE A 51 -7.18 17.08 1.02
CA ILE A 51 -5.82 17.43 0.58
C ILE A 51 -4.79 17.11 1.67
N VAL A 52 -5.11 17.42 2.93
CA VAL A 52 -4.23 17.11 4.07
C VAL A 52 -4.06 15.60 4.21
N TYR A 53 -5.15 14.85 4.07
CA TYR A 53 -5.13 13.39 4.07
C TYR A 53 -4.24 12.82 2.96
N LEU A 54 -4.39 13.30 1.73
CA LEU A 54 -3.57 12.86 0.58
C LEU A 54 -2.08 13.09 0.81
N LEU A 55 -1.71 14.30 1.25
CA LEU A 55 -0.32 14.64 1.53
C LEU A 55 0.26 13.80 2.67
N PHE A 56 -0.52 13.61 3.74
CA PHE A 56 -0.14 12.76 4.86
C PHE A 56 0.09 11.32 4.40
N MET A 57 -0.82 10.73 3.64
CA MET A 57 -0.71 9.36 3.16
C MET A 57 0.47 9.16 2.22
N MET A 58 0.68 10.10 1.28
CA MET A 58 1.84 10.06 0.39
C MET A 58 3.16 10.10 1.18
N LEU A 59 3.28 11.02 2.16
CA LEU A 59 4.47 11.13 2.99
C LEU A 59 4.66 9.90 3.89
N PHE A 60 3.58 9.42 4.50
CA PHE A 60 3.59 8.25 5.38
C PHE A 60 4.11 7.01 4.64
N TYR A 61 3.55 6.71 3.46
CA TYR A 61 3.99 5.57 2.67
C TYR A 61 5.45 5.70 2.22
N TYR A 62 5.88 6.90 1.80
CA TYR A 62 7.28 7.13 1.46
C TYR A 62 8.21 6.88 2.66
N VAL A 63 7.93 7.48 3.81
CA VAL A 63 8.78 7.40 5.01
C VAL A 63 8.85 5.97 5.53
N VAL A 64 7.70 5.27 5.63
CA VAL A 64 7.66 3.89 6.10
C VAL A 64 8.38 2.96 5.13
N ALA A 65 8.16 3.10 3.81
CA ALA A 65 8.85 2.30 2.80
C ALA A 65 10.37 2.54 2.82
N PHE A 66 10.79 3.81 2.89
CA PHE A 66 12.20 4.20 3.00
C PHE A 66 12.84 3.59 4.25
N ALA A 67 12.20 3.74 5.42
CA ALA A 67 12.71 3.22 6.68
C ALA A 67 12.81 1.70 6.65
N ALA A 68 11.77 1.01 6.19
CA ALA A 68 11.75 -0.44 6.06
C ALA A 68 12.88 -0.94 5.14
N LEU A 69 13.00 -0.40 3.92
CA LEU A 69 14.05 -0.81 3.00
C LEU A 69 15.45 -0.47 3.52
N ARG A 70 15.62 0.67 4.19
CA ARG A 70 16.91 1.05 4.80
C ARG A 70 17.32 0.06 5.88
N LEU A 71 16.38 -0.39 6.71
CA LEU A 71 16.60 -1.38 7.76
C LEU A 71 16.87 -2.79 7.21
N LEU A 72 16.20 -3.16 6.11
CA LEU A 72 16.37 -4.47 5.48
C LEU A 72 17.59 -4.55 4.56
N ARG A 73 18.12 -3.42 4.09
CA ARG A 73 19.27 -3.35 3.16
C ARG A 73 20.50 -4.17 3.59
N PRO A 74 20.97 -4.12 4.85
CA PRO A 74 22.11 -4.92 5.27
C PRO A 74 21.78 -6.41 5.49
N THR A 75 20.52 -6.83 5.31
CA THR A 75 20.05 -8.20 5.59
C THR A 75 19.74 -8.96 4.30
N GLY A 76 19.68 -10.29 4.38
CA GLY A 76 19.16 -11.13 3.28
C GLY A 76 17.68 -10.89 2.95
N LEU A 77 16.96 -10.07 3.74
CA LEU A 77 15.54 -9.81 3.59
C LEU A 77 15.21 -8.63 2.68
N TYR A 78 16.21 -7.90 2.15
CA TYR A 78 15.96 -6.74 1.29
C TYR A 78 15.07 -7.08 0.08
N GLY A 79 15.30 -8.23 -0.56
CA GLY A 79 14.49 -8.69 -1.69
C GLY A 79 13.02 -8.88 -1.32
N PHE A 80 12.75 -9.50 -0.16
CA PHE A 80 11.39 -9.63 0.37
C PHE A 80 10.74 -8.27 0.62
N GLY A 81 11.49 -7.31 1.19
CA GLY A 81 11.01 -5.95 1.40
C GLY A 81 10.60 -5.25 0.11
N VAL A 82 11.39 -5.39 -0.96
CA VAL A 82 11.06 -4.83 -2.28
C VAL A 82 9.79 -5.48 -2.85
N VAL A 83 9.69 -6.81 -2.82
CA VAL A 83 8.49 -7.52 -3.34
C VAL A 83 7.24 -7.11 -2.57
N LEU A 84 7.32 -7.00 -1.25
CA LEU A 84 6.20 -6.52 -0.42
C LEU A 84 5.74 -5.12 -0.82
N LEU A 85 6.67 -4.18 -0.99
CA LEU A 85 6.31 -2.82 -1.40
C LEU A 85 5.69 -2.78 -2.79
N LEU A 86 6.17 -3.62 -3.73
CA LEU A 86 5.58 -3.72 -5.06
C LEU A 86 4.16 -4.31 -5.01
N LEU A 87 3.92 -5.32 -4.17
CA LEU A 87 2.58 -5.87 -3.97
C LEU A 87 1.63 -4.85 -3.33
N VAL A 88 2.08 -4.12 -2.31
CA VAL A 88 1.31 -3.02 -1.70
C VAL A 88 0.98 -1.94 -2.74
N ALA A 89 1.96 -1.52 -3.54
CA ALA A 89 1.75 -0.55 -4.61
C ALA A 89 0.76 -1.07 -5.66
N ALA A 90 0.88 -2.32 -6.07
CA ALA A 90 -0.05 -2.96 -7.01
C ALA A 90 -1.48 -3.00 -6.44
N THR A 91 -1.65 -3.35 -5.15
CA THR A 91 -2.96 -3.29 -4.47
C THR A 91 -3.56 -1.90 -4.55
N HIS A 92 -2.80 -0.83 -4.31
CA HIS A 92 -3.30 0.55 -4.39
C HIS A 92 -3.64 0.97 -5.83
N VAL A 93 -2.79 0.65 -6.81
CA VAL A 93 -3.10 0.96 -8.21
C VAL A 93 -4.39 0.25 -8.66
N LEU A 94 -4.54 -1.04 -8.33
CA LEU A 94 -5.76 -1.78 -8.62
C LEU A 94 -6.95 -1.29 -7.78
N GLY A 95 -6.73 -0.90 -6.53
CA GLY A 95 -7.71 -0.23 -5.68
C GLY A 95 -8.28 1.02 -6.33
N GLY A 96 -7.43 1.87 -6.89
CA GLY A 96 -7.86 3.07 -7.61
C GLY A 96 -8.73 2.74 -8.82
N PHE A 97 -8.34 1.72 -9.59
CA PHE A 97 -9.14 1.25 -10.73
C PHE A 97 -10.47 0.62 -10.33
N SER A 98 -10.63 0.12 -9.10
CA SER A 98 -11.91 -0.43 -8.63
C SER A 98 -13.03 0.62 -8.62
N TRP A 99 -12.69 1.90 -8.47
CA TRP A 99 -13.63 3.03 -8.56
C TRP A 99 -14.12 3.30 -9.98
N VAL A 100 -13.39 2.84 -11.00
CA VAL A 100 -13.80 2.87 -12.41
C VAL A 100 -14.59 1.62 -12.77
N VAL A 101 -14.06 0.44 -12.39
CA VAL A 101 -14.61 -0.85 -12.83
C VAL A 101 -15.90 -1.21 -12.08
N ARG A 102 -16.01 -0.84 -10.79
CA ARG A 102 -17.19 -1.08 -9.93
C ARG A 102 -17.71 -2.53 -9.97
N SER A 103 -16.81 -3.51 -9.96
CA SER A 103 -17.14 -4.94 -10.01
C SER A 103 -16.70 -5.67 -8.75
N ALA A 104 -17.57 -6.53 -8.23
CA ALA A 104 -17.27 -7.40 -7.09
C ALA A 104 -16.14 -8.40 -7.41
N VAL A 105 -16.16 -8.98 -8.62
CA VAL A 105 -15.12 -9.93 -9.07
C VAL A 105 -13.76 -9.23 -9.16
N TYR A 106 -13.74 -8.00 -9.67
CA TYR A 106 -12.52 -7.20 -9.72
C TYR A 106 -12.00 -6.91 -8.30
N SER A 107 -12.89 -6.48 -7.41
CA SER A 107 -12.53 -6.17 -6.01
C SER A 107 -12.00 -7.41 -5.26
N LEU A 108 -12.55 -8.59 -5.54
CA LEU A 108 -12.05 -9.86 -5.00
C LEU A 108 -10.65 -10.18 -5.52
N ALA A 109 -10.36 -9.91 -6.79
CA ALA A 109 -9.03 -10.08 -7.36
C ALA A 109 -8.01 -9.13 -6.70
N VAL A 110 -8.38 -7.85 -6.48
CA VAL A 110 -7.54 -6.89 -5.75
C VAL A 110 -7.25 -7.39 -4.33
N HIS A 111 -8.27 -7.91 -3.63
CA HIS A 111 -8.10 -8.49 -2.30
C HIS A 111 -7.14 -9.69 -2.30
N GLY A 112 -7.16 -10.52 -3.34
CA GLY A 112 -6.21 -11.61 -3.54
C GLY A 112 -4.75 -11.13 -3.59
N VAL A 113 -4.48 -9.98 -4.22
CA VAL A 113 -3.13 -9.37 -4.23
C VAL A 113 -2.72 -8.93 -2.83
N SER A 114 -3.65 -8.39 -2.03
CA SER A 114 -3.37 -8.05 -0.63
C SER A 114 -3.05 -9.29 0.21
N ILE A 115 -3.76 -10.40 0.01
CA ILE A 115 -3.46 -11.68 0.66
C ILE A 115 -2.06 -12.18 0.27
N ALA A 116 -1.69 -12.07 -1.01
CA ALA A 116 -0.35 -12.44 -1.48
C ALA A 116 0.75 -11.64 -0.76
N ALA A 117 0.53 -10.35 -0.49
CA ALA A 117 1.46 -9.54 0.31
C ALA A 117 1.62 -10.11 1.75
N VAL A 118 0.52 -10.51 2.39
CA VAL A 118 0.57 -11.16 3.71
C VAL A 118 1.36 -12.46 3.66
N VAL A 119 1.12 -13.31 2.66
CA VAL A 119 1.85 -14.57 2.47
C VAL A 119 3.35 -14.34 2.30
N VAL A 120 3.75 -13.35 1.48
CA VAL A 120 5.17 -12.99 1.32
C VAL A 120 5.78 -12.49 2.63
N ALA A 121 5.03 -11.72 3.43
CA ALA A 121 5.52 -11.23 4.72
C ALA A 121 5.74 -12.38 5.72
N LEU A 122 4.82 -13.36 5.75
CA LEU A 122 4.97 -14.56 6.56
C LEU A 122 6.16 -15.42 6.10
N ALA A 123 6.36 -15.57 4.78
CA ALA A 123 7.51 -16.28 4.23
C ALA A 123 8.83 -15.59 4.59
N ALA A 124 8.89 -14.26 4.49
CA ALA A 124 10.05 -13.47 4.89
C ALA A 124 10.36 -13.62 6.39
N PHE A 125 9.33 -13.62 7.23
CA PHE A 125 9.46 -13.86 8.67
C PHE A 125 9.98 -15.29 8.96
N GLY A 126 9.39 -16.31 8.32
CA GLY A 126 9.83 -17.69 8.45
C GLY A 126 11.29 -17.88 8.04
N TYR A 127 11.69 -17.29 6.91
CA TYR A 127 13.08 -17.27 6.46
C TYR A 127 14.00 -16.60 7.49
N ALA A 128 13.59 -15.45 8.04
CA ALA A 128 14.37 -14.74 9.06
C ALA A 128 14.55 -15.55 10.36
N VAL A 129 13.51 -16.31 10.77
CA VAL A 129 13.57 -17.19 11.94
C VAL A 129 14.49 -18.39 11.69
N LEU A 130 14.39 -19.03 10.53
CA LEU A 130 15.21 -20.19 10.16
C LEU A 130 16.69 -19.84 9.94
N GLN A 131 16.99 -18.61 9.53
CA GLN A 131 18.37 -18.15 9.36
C GLN A 131 19.05 -17.68 10.64
N ARG A 132 18.35 -17.62 11.78
CA ARG A 132 19.03 -17.36 13.06
C ARG A 132 19.95 -18.55 13.33
N PRO A 133 21.27 -18.37 13.43
CA PRO A 133 22.13 -19.41 13.95
C PRO A 133 21.61 -19.76 15.35
N GLU A 134 21.55 -21.06 15.68
CA GLU A 134 21.55 -21.47 17.09
C GLU A 134 22.64 -20.65 17.78
N LYS A 135 22.27 -19.96 18.86
CA LYS A 135 23.24 -19.28 19.72
C LYS A 135 24.30 -20.32 20.10
N GLN A 136 25.50 -20.19 19.54
CA GLN A 136 26.72 -20.70 20.14
C GLN A 136 27.09 -19.81 21.33
#